data_AF-R7J4S0-F1
#
_entry.id   AF-R7J4S0-F1
#
_cell.length_a   1.000
_cell.length_b   1.000
_cell.length_c   1.000
_cell.angle_alpha   90.00
_cell.angle_beta   90.00
_cell.angle_gamma   90.00
#
_symmetry.space_group_name_H-M   'P 1'
#
loop_
_entity.id
_entity.type
_entity.pdbx_description
1 polymer ?
#
loop_
_entity_poly.entity_id
_entity_poly.type
_entity_poly.pdbx_seq_one_letter_code
_entity_poly.pdbx_strand_id
1 'polypeptide(L)'
;MSEYLSKEEIKQWRSSLEKITLEEYAARLGKKIEEAKPTNDLIDIVLKGKPVVSNEGEWKQTHAERLSSIAERGYDIEREIAPGPFSIHNLHTEDEVSAQPVKPKTEKKAAVKKSAPKVSKKIEPVKAESLRDEVRIVFKKALTDREQKVFDHFAANKGKIVYAKDLATLLDLPRDYVYKYIKNLRAKIDGENLQNADKGGFILN
;
A
#
# COMPACT_ATOMS: atom_id res chain seq x y z
N MET A 1 -25.70 36.33 17.14
CA MET A 1 -24.31 35.98 17.52
C MET A 1 -24.02 34.59 16.95
N SER A 2 -22.77 34.28 16.57
CA SER A 2 -22.44 32.97 16.02
C SER A 2 -22.40 31.90 17.12
N GLU A 3 -23.13 30.80 16.94
CA GLU A 3 -23.19 29.69 17.92
C GLU A 3 -21.86 28.90 18.00
N TYR A 4 -21.05 29.00 16.94
CA TYR A 4 -19.76 28.32 16.80
C TYR A 4 -18.56 29.25 16.95
N LEU A 5 -17.41 28.65 17.26
CA LEU A 5 -16.08 29.29 17.29
C LEU A 5 -15.71 29.89 15.91
N SER A 6 -15.29 31.15 15.92
CA SER A 6 -14.75 31.84 14.75
C SER A 6 -13.29 31.47 14.48
N LYS A 7 -12.82 31.74 13.25
CA LYS A 7 -11.41 31.52 12.86
C LYS A 7 -10.43 32.33 13.72
N GLU A 8 -10.84 33.48 14.25
CA GLU A 8 -10.02 34.35 15.10
C GLU A 8 -9.89 33.79 16.50
N GLU A 9 -10.99 33.30 17.09
CA GLU A 9 -11.00 32.62 18.39
C GLU A 9 -10.18 31.32 18.34
N ILE A 10 -10.31 30.52 17.27
CA ILE A 10 -9.48 29.32 17.07
C ILE A 10 -7.99 29.69 16.93
N LYS A 11 -7.68 30.83 16.31
CA LYS A 11 -6.29 31.34 16.22
C LYS A 11 -5.79 31.79 17.60
N GLN A 12 -6.61 32.46 18.39
CA GLN A 12 -6.29 32.87 19.77
C GLN A 12 -6.01 31.65 20.65
N TRP A 13 -6.88 30.62 20.63
CA TRP A 13 -6.67 29.35 21.33
C TRP A 13 -5.33 28.70 20.95
N ARG A 14 -5.02 28.57 19.65
CA ARG A 14 -3.73 28.04 19.17
C ARG A 14 -2.51 28.87 19.57
N SER A 15 -2.69 30.15 19.86
CA SER A 15 -1.61 31.03 20.35
C SER A 15 -1.56 31.13 21.88
N SER A 16 -2.53 30.56 22.60
CA SER A 16 -2.56 30.58 24.06
C SER A 16 -1.54 29.58 24.62
N LEU A 17 -0.97 29.92 25.78
CA LEU A 17 -0.15 28.99 26.58
C LEU A 17 -1.01 28.16 27.55
N GLU A 18 -2.33 28.35 27.53
CA GLU A 18 -3.28 27.59 28.33
C GLU A 18 -3.40 26.17 27.76
N LYS A 19 -3.18 25.14 28.59
CA LYS A 19 -3.32 23.72 28.19
C LYS A 19 -4.79 23.25 28.22
N ILE A 20 -5.68 24.05 27.64
CA ILE A 20 -7.12 23.77 27.58
C ILE A 20 -7.49 23.13 26.25
N THR A 21 -8.48 22.25 26.27
CA THR A 21 -9.02 21.66 25.04
C THR A 21 -9.78 22.71 24.22
N LEU A 22 -10.01 22.42 22.94
CA LEU A 22 -10.85 23.28 22.11
C LEU A 22 -12.30 23.33 22.64
N GLU A 23 -12.75 22.24 23.28
CA GLU A 23 -14.07 22.09 23.91
C GLU A 23 -14.21 23.01 25.14
N GLU A 24 -13.21 23.01 26.03
CA GLU A 24 -13.15 23.89 27.19
C GLU A 24 -13.08 25.37 26.78
N TYR A 25 -12.32 25.68 25.73
CA TYR A 25 -12.24 27.04 25.19
C TYR A 25 -13.56 27.49 24.55
N ALA A 26 -14.26 26.60 23.83
CA ALA A 26 -15.60 26.86 23.31
C ALA A 26 -16.60 27.12 24.45
N ALA A 27 -16.62 26.25 25.46
CA ALA A 27 -17.49 26.36 26.63
C ALA A 27 -17.26 27.66 27.42
N ARG A 28 -15.98 28.07 27.61
CA ARG A 28 -15.60 29.36 28.24
C ARG A 28 -16.12 30.58 27.47
N LEU A 29 -16.26 30.47 26.14
CA LEU A 29 -16.85 31.51 25.29
C LEU A 29 -18.38 31.35 25.10
N GLY A 30 -19.01 30.39 25.75
CA GLY A 30 -20.45 30.09 25.60
C GLY A 30 -20.84 29.56 24.21
N LYS A 31 -19.87 29.01 23.46
CA LYS A 31 -20.03 28.52 22.09
C LYS A 31 -19.95 27.00 22.04
N LYS A 32 -20.64 26.40 21.09
CA LYS A 32 -20.52 24.96 20.80
C LYS A 32 -19.42 24.73 19.77
N ILE A 33 -18.84 23.53 19.78
CA ILE A 33 -18.06 23.05 18.65
C ILE A 33 -19.02 22.61 17.54
N GLU A 34 -18.58 22.77 16.30
CA GLU A 34 -19.26 22.21 15.14
C GLU A 34 -19.16 20.68 15.26
N GLU A 35 -20.23 20.04 15.75
CA GLU A 35 -20.39 18.59 15.69
C GLU A 35 -20.16 18.15 14.23
N ALA A 36 -19.46 17.03 14.06
CA ALA A 36 -19.08 16.56 12.73
C ALA A 36 -20.32 16.49 11.83
N LYS A 37 -20.28 17.23 10.71
CA LYS A 37 -21.39 17.25 9.75
C LYS A 37 -21.75 15.81 9.41
N PRO A 38 -23.02 15.40 9.54
CA PRO A 38 -23.42 14.05 9.20
C PRO A 38 -23.07 13.81 7.74
N THR A 39 -22.15 12.87 7.48
CA THR A 39 -21.65 12.56 6.14
C THR A 39 -22.80 12.12 5.24
N ASN A 40 -23.81 11.48 5.84
CA ASN A 40 -25.01 10.94 5.20
C ASN A 40 -24.65 9.99 4.06
N ASP A 41 -23.54 9.27 4.24
CA ASP A 41 -23.13 8.18 3.38
C ASP A 41 -23.88 6.89 3.76
N LEU A 42 -23.66 5.84 2.97
CA LEU A 42 -24.29 4.54 3.23
C LEU A 42 -23.84 3.93 4.57
N ILE A 43 -22.66 4.31 5.07
CA ILE A 43 -22.09 3.80 6.33
C ILE A 43 -22.87 4.40 7.51
N ASP A 44 -23.05 5.73 7.51
CA ASP A 44 -23.91 6.46 8.46
C ASP A 44 -25.35 5.90 8.46
N ILE A 45 -25.92 5.66 7.27
CA ILE A 45 -27.30 5.15 7.15
C ILE A 45 -27.44 3.74 7.73
N VAL A 46 -26.46 2.86 7.49
CA VAL A 46 -26.47 1.45 7.94
C VAL A 46 -26.12 1.31 9.43
N LEU A 47 -25.29 2.20 9.99
CA LEU A 47 -24.81 2.16 11.37
C LEU A 47 -25.60 3.05 12.34
N LYS A 48 -26.46 3.98 11.89
CA LYS A 48 -27.34 4.76 12.77
C LYS A 48 -28.13 3.86 13.71
N GLY A 49 -27.86 3.99 15.01
CA GLY A 49 -28.52 3.22 16.07
C GLY A 49 -27.90 1.84 16.38
N LYS A 50 -26.82 1.44 15.70
CA LYS A 50 -26.06 0.22 16.02
C LYS A 50 -24.71 0.60 16.65
N PRO A 51 -24.28 -0.05 17.75
CA PRO A 51 -22.93 0.17 18.26
C PRO A 51 -21.92 -0.28 17.19
N VAL A 52 -20.88 0.54 16.96
CA VAL A 52 -19.76 0.18 16.10
C VAL A 52 -18.90 -0.84 16.85
N VAL A 53 -19.33 -2.11 16.80
CA VAL A 53 -18.54 -3.22 17.30
C VAL A 53 -17.61 -3.65 16.18
N SER A 54 -16.37 -3.18 16.23
CA SER A 54 -15.29 -3.71 15.41
C SER A 54 -15.08 -5.18 15.77
N ASN A 55 -15.74 -6.08 15.05
CA ASN A 55 -15.39 -7.50 15.10
C ASN A 55 -14.08 -7.68 14.34
N GLU A 56 -12.97 -7.39 15.02
CA GLU A 56 -11.63 -7.82 14.62
C GLU A 56 -11.56 -9.35 14.76
N GLY A 57 -12.30 -10.04 13.89
CA GLY A 57 -12.26 -11.48 13.76
C GLY A 57 -10.81 -11.89 13.54
N GLU A 58 -10.30 -12.72 14.44
CA GLU A 58 -8.88 -12.96 14.65
C GLU A 58 -8.15 -13.41 13.38
N TRP A 59 -7.59 -12.45 12.63
CA TRP A 59 -6.48 -12.70 11.69
C TRP A 59 -5.17 -12.94 12.46
N LYS A 60 -5.24 -13.84 13.44
CA LYS A 60 -4.07 -14.49 14.04
C LYS A 60 -3.48 -15.39 12.95
N GLN A 61 -2.60 -14.84 12.12
CA GLN A 61 -1.67 -15.66 11.37
C GLN A 61 -0.87 -16.48 12.38
N THR A 62 -1.23 -17.75 12.51
CA THR A 62 -0.54 -18.74 13.34
C THR A 62 0.84 -18.96 12.72
N HIS A 63 1.82 -18.19 13.21
CA HIS A 63 3.17 -17.98 12.67
C HIS A 63 4.05 -19.25 12.55
N ALA A 64 3.48 -20.45 12.74
CA ALA A 64 4.18 -21.73 12.70
C ALA A 64 3.38 -22.87 12.02
N GLU A 65 2.27 -22.59 11.34
CA GLU A 65 1.57 -23.65 10.59
C GLU A 65 2.39 -24.12 9.38
N ARG A 66 2.53 -25.44 9.24
CA ARG A 66 3.14 -26.04 8.04
C ARG A 66 2.26 -25.73 6.83
N LEU A 67 2.90 -25.43 5.70
CA LEU A 67 2.22 -25.13 4.42
C LEU A 67 1.18 -26.20 4.03
N SER A 68 1.41 -27.47 4.39
CA SER A 68 0.46 -28.57 4.21
C SER A 68 -0.88 -28.35 4.93
N SER A 69 -0.88 -27.87 6.18
CA SER A 69 -2.11 -27.61 6.96
C SER A 69 -2.85 -26.36 6.46
N ILE A 70 -2.11 -25.37 5.95
CA ILE A 70 -2.70 -24.20 5.30
C ILE A 70 -3.39 -24.61 3.98
N ALA A 71 -2.77 -25.49 3.20
CA ALA A 71 -3.34 -26.03 1.98
C ALA A 71 -4.58 -26.91 2.26
N GLU A 72 -4.55 -27.75 3.29
CA GLU A 72 -5.67 -28.57 3.73
C GLU A 72 -6.87 -27.71 4.18
N ARG A 73 -6.64 -26.71 5.03
CA ARG A 73 -7.67 -25.73 5.44
C ARG A 73 -8.24 -24.96 4.25
N GLY A 74 -7.40 -24.52 3.32
CA GLY A 74 -7.83 -23.84 2.10
C GLY A 74 -8.73 -24.72 1.24
N TYR A 75 -8.37 -25.99 1.06
CA TYR A 75 -9.13 -26.96 0.29
C TYR A 75 -10.50 -27.29 0.93
N ASP A 76 -10.59 -27.39 2.25
CA ASP A 76 -11.88 -27.61 2.92
C ASP A 76 -12.79 -26.37 2.87
N ILE A 77 -12.24 -25.16 3.03
CA ILE A 77 -12.99 -23.90 2.83
C ILE A 77 -13.50 -23.81 1.38
N GLU A 78 -12.67 -24.15 0.39
CA GLU A 78 -13.10 -24.22 -1.01
C GLU A 78 -14.19 -25.26 -1.24
N ARG A 79 -14.17 -26.40 -0.53
CA ARG A 79 -15.23 -27.43 -0.61
C ARG A 79 -16.54 -27.04 0.05
N GLU A 80 -16.51 -26.25 1.11
CA GLU A 80 -17.71 -25.71 1.76
C GLU A 80 -18.36 -24.57 0.96
N ILE A 81 -17.53 -23.72 0.33
CA ILE A 81 -17.99 -22.58 -0.47
C ILE A 81 -18.36 -23.00 -1.91
N ALA A 82 -17.71 -24.01 -2.48
CA ALA A 82 -17.99 -24.46 -3.84
C ALA A 82 -19.40 -25.08 -3.92
N PRO A 83 -20.30 -24.56 -4.78
CA PRO A 83 -21.58 -25.22 -5.01
C PRO A 83 -21.32 -26.58 -5.66
N GLY A 84 -21.61 -27.65 -4.92
CA GLY A 84 -21.51 -29.02 -5.43
C GLY A 84 -22.38 -29.21 -6.69
N PRO A 85 -22.10 -30.22 -7.53
CA PRO A 85 -22.71 -30.39 -8.86
C PRO A 85 -24.24 -30.65 -8.87
N PHE A 86 -24.88 -30.68 -7.71
CA PHE A 86 -26.33 -30.78 -7.52
C PHE A 86 -26.91 -29.70 -6.59
N SER A 87 -26.16 -28.64 -6.26
CA SER A 87 -26.63 -27.55 -5.40
C SER A 87 -27.55 -26.58 -6.15
N ILE A 88 -28.71 -27.08 -6.59
CA ILE A 88 -29.82 -26.27 -7.10
C ILE A 88 -30.65 -25.83 -5.89
N HIS A 89 -30.17 -24.83 -5.15
CA HIS A 89 -30.98 -24.19 -4.12
C HIS A 89 -31.90 -23.12 -4.74
N ASN A 90 -33.13 -23.55 -5.01
CA ASN A 90 -34.34 -22.73 -5.13
C ASN A 90 -34.35 -21.62 -6.19
N LEU A 91 -34.28 -22.01 -7.47
CA LEU A 91 -34.94 -21.25 -8.53
C LEU A 91 -36.44 -21.60 -8.55
N HIS A 92 -37.25 -20.83 -7.82
CA HIS A 92 -38.67 -20.70 -8.15
C HIS A 92 -38.83 -19.36 -8.89
N THR A 93 -38.79 -19.43 -10.21
CA THR A 93 -39.16 -18.34 -11.09
C THR A 93 -40.06 -18.95 -12.14
N GLU A 94 -41.28 -18.46 -12.15
CA GLU A 94 -42.34 -18.90 -13.04
C GLU A 94 -42.06 -18.36 -14.46
N ASP A 95 -42.72 -18.97 -15.45
CA ASP A 95 -42.78 -18.61 -16.88
C ASP A 95 -41.68 -19.06 -17.87
N GLU A 96 -42.19 -19.84 -18.85
CA GLU A 96 -41.87 -19.84 -20.28
C GLU A 96 -40.61 -20.57 -20.85
N VAL A 97 -40.86 -21.86 -21.16
CA VAL A 97 -40.56 -22.59 -22.41
C VAL A 97 -39.17 -22.53 -23.12
N SER A 98 -38.59 -23.74 -23.32
CA SER A 98 -38.39 -24.36 -24.67
C SER A 98 -37.03 -25.08 -24.88
N ALA A 99 -37.10 -26.25 -25.53
CA ALA A 99 -36.07 -26.97 -26.29
C ALA A 99 -34.85 -27.62 -25.57
N GLN A 100 -34.89 -28.96 -25.53
CA GLN A 100 -33.73 -29.86 -25.41
C GLN A 100 -33.02 -30.09 -26.80
N PRO A 101 -32.21 -31.15 -27.04
CA PRO A 101 -30.77 -31.23 -26.72
C PRO A 101 -29.87 -31.78 -27.85
N VAL A 102 -28.55 -31.50 -27.88
CA VAL A 102 -27.59 -32.45 -28.51
C VAL A 102 -26.13 -32.36 -27.99
N LYS A 103 -25.62 -33.50 -27.53
CA LYS A 103 -24.20 -33.93 -27.57
C LYS A 103 -24.06 -34.88 -28.81
N PRO A 104 -22.88 -35.36 -29.30
CA PRO A 104 -21.60 -35.51 -28.57
C PRO A 104 -20.23 -35.51 -29.34
N LYS A 105 -19.13 -35.52 -28.56
CA LYS A 105 -17.90 -36.38 -28.68
C LYS A 105 -16.90 -36.33 -29.87
N THR A 106 -15.62 -36.05 -29.51
CA THR A 106 -14.34 -36.76 -29.90
C THR A 106 -13.88 -36.80 -31.39
N GLU A 107 -12.61 -36.97 -31.83
CA GLU A 107 -11.28 -37.21 -31.22
C GLU A 107 -10.10 -37.02 -32.23
N LYS A 108 -8.85 -37.02 -31.72
CA LYS A 108 -7.57 -37.52 -32.35
C LYS A 108 -6.78 -36.75 -33.45
N LYS A 109 -5.60 -36.27 -33.01
CA LYS A 109 -4.21 -36.53 -33.49
C LYS A 109 -3.86 -36.67 -35.00
N ALA A 110 -2.86 -35.90 -35.43
CA ALA A 110 -1.69 -36.39 -36.20
C ALA A 110 -0.48 -35.43 -36.09
N ALA A 111 0.75 -35.91 -36.32
CA ALA A 111 2.00 -35.14 -36.28
C ALA A 111 2.80 -35.34 -37.58
N VAL A 112 3.73 -34.43 -37.94
CA VAL A 112 4.83 -34.71 -38.89
C VAL A 112 6.00 -33.69 -38.75
N LYS A 113 7.17 -34.05 -39.26
CA LYS A 113 8.49 -33.39 -39.12
C LYS A 113 9.23 -33.46 -40.50
N LYS A 114 10.41 -32.90 -40.78
CA LYS A 114 11.55 -32.39 -39.98
C LYS A 114 12.48 -31.54 -40.88
N SER A 115 12.67 -30.24 -40.66
CA SER A 115 13.81 -29.52 -41.28
C SER A 115 14.31 -28.29 -40.49
N ALA A 116 15.63 -28.14 -40.48
CA ALA A 116 16.38 -27.02 -39.91
C ALA A 116 17.55 -26.71 -40.84
N PRO A 117 18.18 -25.52 -40.72
CA PRO A 117 19.60 -25.59 -40.38
C PRO A 117 20.10 -24.58 -39.34
N LYS A 118 21.16 -25.02 -38.68
CA LYS A 118 22.04 -24.38 -37.70
C LYS A 118 22.38 -22.91 -37.97
N VAL A 119 22.43 -22.11 -36.89
CA VAL A 119 23.65 -21.33 -36.55
C VAL A 119 23.95 -21.55 -35.07
N SER A 120 25.19 -21.94 -34.79
CA SER A 120 25.71 -22.19 -33.45
C SER A 120 26.59 -21.03 -32.99
N LYS A 121 26.40 -20.52 -31.78
CA LYS A 121 27.47 -19.82 -31.04
C LYS A 121 27.54 -20.34 -29.61
N LYS A 122 28.74 -20.74 -29.20
CA LYS A 122 28.99 -21.42 -27.92
C LYS A 122 28.95 -20.43 -26.75
N ILE A 123 28.65 -21.02 -25.59
CA ILE A 123 28.69 -20.46 -24.24
C ILE A 123 30.13 -20.07 -23.86
N GLU A 124 30.30 -18.92 -23.20
CA GLU A 124 31.17 -18.81 -22.01
C GLU A 124 30.45 -17.99 -20.92
N PRO A 125 30.44 -18.42 -19.65
CA PRO A 125 29.79 -17.72 -18.54
C PRO A 125 30.81 -16.88 -17.75
N VAL A 126 30.75 -15.55 -17.84
CA VAL A 126 31.69 -14.66 -17.12
C VAL A 126 30.94 -13.50 -16.46
N LYS A 127 31.20 -13.31 -15.14
CA LYS A 127 30.69 -12.23 -14.26
C LYS A 127 29.19 -12.23 -13.94
N ALA A 128 28.72 -13.30 -13.29
CA ALA A 128 27.49 -13.29 -12.48
C ALA A 128 27.73 -13.03 -10.98
N GLU A 129 28.99 -12.76 -10.57
CA GLU A 129 29.40 -12.66 -9.16
C GLU A 129 29.58 -11.22 -8.65
N SER A 130 29.82 -10.22 -9.51
CA SER A 130 30.01 -8.82 -9.08
C SER A 130 28.75 -7.95 -9.05
N LEU A 131 27.59 -8.49 -9.46
CA LEU A 131 26.29 -7.80 -9.42
C LEU A 131 25.47 -8.16 -8.17
N ARG A 132 25.99 -9.02 -7.29
CA ARG A 132 25.28 -9.50 -6.09
C ARG A 132 25.59 -8.70 -4.83
N ASP A 133 26.64 -7.90 -4.85
CA ASP A 133 26.94 -6.87 -3.85
C ASP A 133 26.16 -5.56 -4.11
N GLU A 134 25.20 -5.58 -5.05
CA GLU A 134 24.25 -4.48 -5.27
C GLU A 134 23.28 -4.36 -4.09
N VAL A 135 23.81 -3.77 -3.02
CA VAL A 135 23.18 -3.22 -1.82
C VAL A 135 21.70 -3.57 -1.67
N ARG A 136 21.42 -4.61 -0.89
CA ARG A 136 20.08 -4.83 -0.29
C ARG A 136 19.81 -3.68 0.69
N ILE A 137 19.37 -2.54 0.16
CA ILE A 137 18.82 -1.44 0.94
C ILE A 137 17.49 -1.93 1.49
N VAL A 138 17.53 -2.47 2.72
CA VAL A 138 16.34 -2.88 3.46
C VAL A 138 15.61 -1.61 3.91
N PHE A 139 14.29 -1.61 3.80
CA PHE A 139 13.45 -0.51 4.27
C PHE A 139 12.56 -0.98 5.44
N LYS A 140 12.60 -0.23 6.54
CA LYS A 140 11.73 -0.42 7.72
C LYS A 140 10.27 -0.06 7.43
N LYS A 141 10.06 0.85 6.48
CA LYS A 141 8.76 1.46 6.18
C LYS A 141 8.72 1.96 4.75
N ALA A 142 7.55 1.85 4.12
CA ALA A 142 7.30 2.35 2.77
C ALA A 142 7.68 3.83 2.61
N LEU A 143 8.27 4.16 1.46
CA LEU A 143 8.59 5.52 1.04
C LEU A 143 7.33 6.22 0.54
N THR A 144 7.28 7.53 0.70
CA THR A 144 6.30 8.38 -0.01
C THR A 144 6.83 8.74 -1.39
N ASP A 145 5.96 9.09 -2.34
CA ASP A 145 6.34 9.37 -3.74
C ASP A 145 7.50 10.39 -3.88
N ARG A 146 7.55 11.38 -2.99
CA ARG A 146 8.62 12.39 -2.95
C ARG A 146 9.94 11.82 -2.43
N GLU A 147 9.88 10.98 -1.41
CA GLU A 147 11.05 10.27 -0.89
C GLU A 147 11.56 9.23 -1.90
N GLN A 148 10.65 8.58 -2.63
CA GLN A 148 11.01 7.66 -3.72
C GLN A 148 11.78 8.39 -4.82
N LYS A 149 11.28 9.53 -5.33
CA LYS A 149 12.02 10.33 -6.34
C LYS A 149 13.42 10.74 -5.88
N VAL A 150 13.59 11.10 -4.60
CA VAL A 150 14.90 11.42 -4.01
C VAL A 150 15.77 10.17 -3.94
N PHE A 151 15.21 9.03 -3.50
CA PHE A 151 15.91 7.76 -3.44
C PHE A 151 16.33 7.26 -4.82
N ASP A 152 15.48 7.35 -5.84
CA ASP A 152 15.77 6.99 -7.23
C ASP A 152 16.95 7.82 -7.77
N HIS A 153 16.99 9.12 -7.45
CA HIS A 153 18.11 9.99 -7.80
C HIS A 153 19.41 9.61 -7.08
N PHE A 154 19.34 9.17 -5.82
CA PHE A 154 20.50 8.60 -5.11
C PHE A 154 20.91 7.23 -5.68
N ALA A 155 19.97 6.37 -6.05
CA ALA A 155 20.23 5.06 -6.64
C ALA A 155 20.88 5.15 -8.03
N ALA A 156 20.52 6.17 -8.81
CA ALA A 156 21.20 6.53 -10.07
C ALA A 156 22.61 7.13 -9.85
N ASN A 157 22.89 7.66 -8.65
CA ASN A 157 24.14 8.33 -8.30
C ASN A 157 24.85 7.68 -7.09
N LYS A 158 24.80 6.35 -6.97
CA LYS A 158 25.54 5.59 -5.94
C LYS A 158 27.03 5.95 -5.95
N GLY A 159 27.61 6.10 -4.76
CA GLY A 159 29.01 6.51 -4.59
C GLY A 159 29.35 7.94 -5.02
N LYS A 160 28.37 8.75 -5.45
CA LYS A 160 28.59 10.17 -5.79
C LYS A 160 27.95 11.08 -4.76
N ILE A 161 28.55 12.26 -4.58
CA ILE A 161 28.00 13.32 -3.73
C ILE A 161 26.85 14.00 -4.48
N VAL A 162 25.63 13.87 -3.97
CA VAL A 162 24.44 14.59 -4.43
C VAL A 162 24.20 15.79 -3.51
N TYR A 163 24.07 16.99 -4.08
CA TYR A 163 23.86 18.21 -3.30
C TYR A 163 22.38 18.48 -3.04
N ALA A 164 22.07 19.07 -1.87
CA ALA A 164 20.72 19.52 -1.54
C ALA A 164 20.15 20.56 -2.52
N LYS A 165 21.01 21.29 -3.27
CA LYS A 165 20.60 22.21 -4.32
C LYS A 165 19.93 21.47 -5.49
N ASP A 166 20.47 20.34 -5.90
CA ASP A 166 20.03 19.61 -7.09
C ASP A 166 18.75 18.82 -6.78
N LEU A 167 18.66 18.27 -5.57
CA LEU A 167 17.44 17.68 -5.02
C LEU A 167 16.30 18.69 -4.83
N ALA A 168 16.62 19.95 -4.48
CA ALA A 168 15.63 21.03 -4.41
C ALA A 168 15.04 21.32 -5.79
N THR A 169 15.87 21.40 -6.84
CA THR A 169 15.40 21.57 -8.22
C THR A 169 14.63 20.36 -8.76
N LEU A 170 14.98 19.13 -8.35
CA LEU A 170 14.26 17.92 -8.75
C LEU A 170 12.84 17.83 -8.13
N LEU A 171 12.69 18.30 -6.90
CA LEU A 171 11.41 18.27 -6.17
C LEU A 171 10.54 19.51 -6.39
N ASP A 172 11.07 20.56 -7.02
CA ASP A 172 10.49 21.92 -7.08
C ASP A 172 10.16 22.48 -5.68
N LEU A 173 11.07 22.26 -4.72
CA LEU A 173 10.88 22.65 -3.31
C LEU A 173 12.07 23.47 -2.77
N PRO A 174 11.86 24.39 -1.82
CA PRO A 174 12.94 25.08 -1.13
C PRO A 174 13.91 24.11 -0.44
N ARG A 175 15.21 24.47 -0.44
CA ARG A 175 16.30 23.64 0.11
C ARG A 175 16.06 23.17 1.54
N ASP A 176 15.38 23.97 2.36
CA ASP A 176 15.09 23.65 3.77
C ASP A 176 14.22 22.38 3.91
N TYR A 177 13.31 22.13 2.96
CA TYR A 177 12.49 20.92 2.95
C TYR A 177 13.27 19.68 2.52
N VAL A 178 14.34 19.81 1.73
CA VAL A 178 15.18 18.68 1.29
C VAL A 178 15.79 17.98 2.51
N TYR A 179 16.32 18.72 3.49
CA TYR A 179 16.86 18.16 4.73
C TYR A 179 15.81 17.36 5.53
N LYS A 180 14.54 17.78 5.51
CA LYS A 180 13.45 17.03 6.14
C LYS A 180 13.22 15.68 5.45
N TYR A 181 13.19 15.64 4.12
CA TYR A 181 13.03 14.38 3.38
C TYR A 181 14.25 13.46 3.53
N ILE A 182 15.47 13.99 3.57
CA ILE A 182 16.68 13.20 3.82
C ILE A 182 16.68 12.62 5.25
N LYS A 183 16.27 13.40 6.26
CA LYS A 183 16.08 12.91 7.63
C LYS A 183 15.05 11.78 7.69
N ASN A 184 13.93 11.91 6.97
CA ASN A 184 12.92 10.85 6.89
C ASN A 184 13.45 9.60 6.17
N LEU A 185 14.15 9.75 5.04
CA LEU A 185 14.75 8.64 4.30
C LEU A 185 15.71 7.83 5.18
N ARG A 186 16.57 8.50 5.95
CA ARG A 186 17.45 7.84 6.94
C ARG A 186 16.70 7.07 8.02
N ALA A 187 15.53 7.53 8.43
CA ALA A 187 14.69 6.82 9.40
C ALA A 187 13.96 5.61 8.79
N LYS A 188 13.83 5.55 7.45
CA LYS A 188 13.15 4.48 6.71
C LYS A 188 14.11 3.43 6.14
N ILE A 189 15.32 3.82 5.76
CA ILE A 189 16.40 2.92 5.33
C ILE A 189 16.99 2.23 6.57
N ASP A 190 17.29 0.94 6.46
CA ASP A 190 18.10 0.22 7.45
C ASP A 190 19.59 0.37 7.15
N GLY A 191 20.39 0.62 8.20
CA GLY A 191 21.83 0.85 8.11
C GLY A 191 22.25 2.29 7.75
N GLU A 192 23.54 2.57 7.85
CA GLU A 192 24.16 3.88 7.59
C GLU A 192 24.44 4.14 6.10
N ASN A 193 23.61 3.61 5.21
CA ASN A 193 23.86 3.67 3.76
C ASN A 193 23.84 5.10 3.19
N LEU A 194 23.15 6.04 3.84
CA LEU A 194 23.04 7.45 3.38
C LEU A 194 23.84 8.41 4.28
N GLN A 195 25.12 8.58 3.99
CA GLN A 195 26.05 9.39 4.79
C GLN A 195 26.03 10.88 4.40
N ASN A 196 26.53 11.73 5.30
CA ASN A 196 26.82 13.14 5.00
C ASN A 196 28.16 13.24 4.27
N ALA A 197 28.21 14.07 3.24
CA ALA A 197 29.44 14.44 2.54
C ALA A 197 29.71 15.95 2.69
N ASP A 198 30.82 16.41 2.13
CA ASP A 198 31.25 17.80 2.23
C ASP A 198 30.23 18.81 1.71
N LYS A 199 30.26 20.02 2.29
CA LYS A 199 29.48 21.19 1.87
C LYS A 199 27.96 20.96 1.81
N GLY A 200 27.43 20.06 2.65
CA GLY A 200 26.00 19.74 2.69
C GLY A 200 25.54 18.81 1.56
N GLY A 201 26.47 18.08 0.95
CA GLY A 201 26.18 16.95 0.09
C GLY A 201 25.83 15.69 0.88
N PHE A 202 25.30 14.70 0.16
CA PHE A 202 24.90 13.40 0.69
C PHE A 202 25.37 12.31 -0.27
N ILE A 203 25.80 11.17 0.27
CA ILE A 203 26.30 10.04 -0.50
C ILE A 203 25.54 8.78 -0.09
N LEU A 204 25.07 8.03 -1.09
CA LEU A 204 24.50 6.70 -0.91
C LEU A 204 25.59 5.67 -1.24
N ASN A 205 25.97 4.89 -0.23
CA ASN A 205 26.90 3.76 -0.33
C ASN A 205 26.14 2.48 -0.75
#